data_AF-A0A7S2WLP2-F1
#
_entry.id   AF-A0A7S2WLP2-F1
#
_cell.length_a   1.000
_cell.length_b   1.000
_cell.length_c   1.000
_cell.angle_alpha   90.00
_cell.angle_beta   90.00
_cell.angle_gamma   90.00
#
_symmetry.space_group_name_H-M   'P 1'
#
loop_
_entity.id
_entity.type
_entity.pdbx_description
1 polymer ?
#
loop_
_entity_poly.entity_id
_entity_poly.type
_entity_poly.pdbx_seq_one_letter_code
_entity_poly.pdbx_strand_id
1 'polypeptide(L)'
;KARKAVVSNATPFDTVKLMPKKEDEPKKLTNWRDQIGKLPRHGAISHLFLAIDAEGLDLSHIDDPAHLVVQDWDRSLQDSQNLCSFFIPSILDKTLCPPGKHVIHVYSSGGEPYEPWEKLTPGTEEYEAYKKERVEVLWRAVERCIPDVRDRVEFSII
;
A
#
# COMPACT_ATOMS: atom_id res chain seq x y z
N LYS A 1 27.91 22.20 -1.02
CA LYS A 1 28.41 20.84 -1.33
C LYS A 1 28.76 20.13 -0.03
N ALA A 2 28.38 18.85 0.12
CA ALA A 2 28.80 18.03 1.26
C ALA A 2 30.33 17.85 1.25
N ARG A 3 30.96 17.83 2.43
CA ARG A 3 32.43 17.81 2.59
C ARG A 3 33.00 16.45 3.01
N LYS A 4 32.16 15.50 3.46
CA LYS A 4 32.60 14.18 3.95
C LYS A 4 31.82 13.03 3.30
N ALA A 5 30.49 13.05 3.40
CA ALA A 5 29.63 12.00 2.85
C ALA A 5 28.27 12.58 2.44
N VAL A 6 27.53 11.80 1.64
CA VAL A 6 26.13 12.03 1.27
C VAL A 6 25.38 10.75 1.58
N VAL A 7 24.23 10.87 2.25
CA VAL A 7 23.29 9.77 2.47
C VAL A 7 22.08 10.01 1.60
N SER A 8 21.72 9.04 0.77
CA SER A 8 20.53 9.10 -0.10
C SER A 8 19.43 8.24 0.50
N ASN A 9 18.25 8.83 0.72
CA ASN A 9 17.02 8.12 1.08
C ASN A 9 16.11 7.89 -0.14
N ALA A 10 16.62 8.13 -1.35
CA ALA A 10 15.90 7.80 -2.58
C ALA A 10 15.92 6.29 -2.80
N THR A 11 15.05 5.79 -3.69
CA THR A 11 15.11 4.38 -4.09
C THR A 11 16.48 4.06 -4.66
N PRO A 12 16.98 2.81 -4.54
CA PRO A 12 18.26 2.45 -5.14
C PRO A 12 18.34 2.76 -6.64
N PHE A 13 17.22 2.61 -7.36
CA PHE A 13 17.12 2.92 -8.79
C PHE A 13 17.32 4.41 -9.07
N ASP A 14 16.74 5.30 -8.26
CA ASP A 14 16.88 6.74 -8.44
C ASP A 14 18.21 7.26 -7.92
N THR A 15 18.73 6.70 -6.82
CA THR A 15 20.09 6.98 -6.34
C THR A 15 21.11 6.72 -7.45
N VAL A 16 21.01 5.60 -8.17
CA VAL A 16 21.90 5.29 -9.30
C VAL A 16 21.82 6.36 -10.41
N LYS A 17 20.62 6.81 -10.78
CA LYS A 17 20.42 7.86 -11.81
C LYS A 17 21.01 9.21 -11.38
N LEU A 18 20.95 9.54 -10.10
CA LEU A 18 21.47 10.79 -9.52
C LEU A 18 23.00 10.81 -9.39
N MET A 19 23.66 9.65 -9.53
CA MET A 19 25.11 9.54 -9.40
C MET A 19 25.82 9.72 -10.75
N PRO A 20 26.52 10.85 -10.98
CA PRO A 20 27.25 11.04 -12.24
C PRO A 20 28.34 9.98 -12.39
N LYS A 21 28.47 9.45 -13.61
CA LYS A 21 29.57 8.56 -14.00
C LYS A 21 30.84 9.37 -14.17
N LYS A 22 31.98 8.82 -13.76
CA LYS A 22 33.31 9.38 -14.01
C LYS A 22 34.23 8.28 -14.51
N GLU A 23 35.12 8.58 -15.46
CA GLU A 23 36.03 7.59 -16.04
C GLU A 23 36.92 6.92 -14.99
N ASP A 24 37.37 7.67 -13.98
CA ASP A 24 38.29 7.17 -12.93
C ASP A 24 37.56 6.68 -11.66
N GLU A 25 36.29 6.28 -11.76
CA GLU A 25 35.56 5.84 -10.59
C GLU A 25 36.03 4.46 -10.08
N PRO A 26 35.95 4.20 -8.76
CA PRO A 26 36.33 2.90 -8.21
C PRO A 26 35.48 1.78 -8.82
N LYS A 27 36.11 0.68 -9.28
CA LYS A 27 35.39 -0.48 -9.84
C LYS A 27 34.28 -1.03 -8.93
N LYS A 28 34.48 -0.96 -7.60
CA LYS A 28 33.46 -1.34 -6.61
C LYS A 28 32.19 -0.50 -6.75
N LEU A 29 32.32 0.78 -7.08
CA LEU A 29 31.19 1.68 -7.28
C LEU A 29 30.43 1.33 -8.57
N THR A 30 31.13 1.06 -9.67
CA THR A 30 30.52 0.63 -10.93
C THR A 30 29.75 -0.68 -10.73
N ASN A 31 30.37 -1.68 -10.12
CA ASN A 31 29.72 -2.97 -9.83
C ASN A 31 28.51 -2.81 -8.92
N TRP A 32 28.59 -1.96 -7.89
CA TRP A 32 27.47 -1.69 -7.00
C TRP A 32 26.29 -1.07 -7.75
N ARG A 33 26.53 -0.10 -8.66
CA ARG A 33 25.47 0.49 -9.48
C ARG A 33 24.80 -0.55 -10.38
N ASP A 34 25.60 -1.42 -11.01
CA ASP A 34 25.10 -2.47 -11.92
C ASP A 34 24.29 -3.54 -11.20
N GLN A 35 24.62 -3.84 -9.94
CA GLN A 35 23.87 -4.77 -9.11
C GLN A 35 22.58 -4.14 -8.58
N ILE A 36 22.68 -2.95 -7.99
CA ILE A 36 21.56 -2.36 -7.26
C ILE A 36 20.46 -1.85 -8.20
N GLY A 37 20.81 -1.45 -9.42
CA GLY A 37 19.86 -1.08 -10.46
C GLY A 37 19.06 -2.26 -11.04
N LYS A 38 19.47 -3.51 -10.74
CA LYS A 38 18.83 -4.75 -11.23
C LYS A 38 18.12 -5.52 -10.12
N LEU A 39 17.93 -4.92 -8.95
CA LEU A 39 17.16 -5.57 -7.89
C LEU A 39 15.76 -5.91 -8.38
N PRO A 40 15.25 -7.11 -8.07
CA PRO A 40 13.88 -7.48 -8.41
C PRO A 40 12.93 -6.50 -7.75
N ARG A 41 11.98 -5.98 -8.54
CA ARG A 41 10.92 -5.13 -8.03
C ARG A 41 9.90 -6.02 -7.33
N HIS A 42 9.52 -5.65 -6.11
CA HIS A 42 8.32 -6.21 -5.50
C HIS A 42 7.09 -5.68 -6.23
N GLY A 43 6.00 -6.45 -6.18
CA GLY A 43 4.71 -5.95 -6.61
C GLY A 43 4.29 -4.74 -5.79
N ALA A 44 3.47 -3.89 -6.39
CA ALA A 44 2.92 -2.73 -5.72
C ALA A 44 1.93 -3.15 -4.62
N ILE A 45 1.60 -2.18 -3.76
CA ILE A 45 0.57 -2.31 -2.74
C ILE A 45 -0.51 -1.29 -3.05
N SER A 46 -1.76 -1.72 -3.09
CA SER A 46 -2.91 -0.82 -3.13
C SER A 46 -3.31 -0.46 -1.70
N HIS A 47 -3.66 0.80 -1.48
CA HIS A 47 -4.13 1.29 -0.20
C HIS A 47 -5.59 1.76 -0.34
N LEU A 48 -6.35 1.61 0.74
CA LEU A 48 -7.69 2.18 0.90
C LEU A 48 -7.77 2.70 2.33
N PHE A 49 -8.09 3.98 2.48
CA PHE A 49 -8.33 4.61 3.77
C PHE A 49 -9.80 4.98 3.87
N LEU A 50 -10.43 4.59 4.98
CA LEU A 50 -11.85 4.82 5.24
C LEU A 50 -12.01 5.63 6.52
N ALA A 51 -12.95 6.57 6.51
CA ALA A 51 -13.57 7.10 7.72
C ALA A 51 -15.03 6.67 7.72
N ILE A 52 -15.45 6.02 8.80
CA ILE A 52 -16.78 5.42 8.91
C ILE A 52 -17.54 5.96 10.11
N ASP A 53 -18.86 5.96 9.97
CA ASP A 53 -19.78 6.08 11.08
C ASP A 53 -19.82 4.77 11.88
N ALA A 54 -19.32 4.83 13.10
CA ALA A 54 -19.23 3.70 14.01
C ALA A 54 -20.40 3.67 15.02
N GLU A 55 -21.39 4.55 14.88
CA GLU A 55 -22.59 4.50 15.71
C GLU A 55 -23.31 3.16 15.54
N GLY A 56 -23.61 2.50 16.68
CA GLY A 56 -24.22 1.18 16.71
C GLY A 56 -23.34 0.04 16.17
N LEU A 57 -22.07 0.30 15.84
CA LEU A 57 -21.14 -0.73 15.37
C LEU A 57 -20.56 -1.50 16.57
N ASP A 58 -20.90 -2.78 16.68
CA ASP A 58 -20.35 -3.66 17.70
C ASP A 58 -19.00 -4.26 17.26
N LEU A 59 -17.91 -3.70 17.77
CA LEU A 59 -16.55 -4.23 17.61
C LEU A 59 -16.05 -4.95 18.86
N SER A 60 -16.92 -5.31 19.81
CA SER A 60 -16.51 -5.94 21.08
C SER A 60 -15.86 -7.32 20.90
N HIS A 61 -16.06 -7.96 19.74
CA HIS A 61 -15.45 -9.23 19.37
C HIS A 61 -14.05 -9.08 18.75
N ILE A 62 -13.56 -7.84 18.59
CA ILE A 62 -12.24 -7.53 18.02
C ILE A 62 -11.28 -7.14 19.15
N ASP A 63 -10.43 -8.10 19.54
CA ASP A 63 -9.37 -7.87 20.52
C ASP A 63 -8.13 -7.20 19.89
N ASP A 64 -7.77 -7.63 18.68
CA ASP A 64 -6.67 -7.05 17.89
C ASP A 64 -7.24 -6.16 16.78
N PRO A 65 -6.93 -4.86 16.76
CA PRO A 65 -7.37 -3.95 15.69
C PRO A 65 -6.83 -4.29 14.30
N ALA A 66 -5.80 -5.14 14.19
CA ALA A 66 -5.17 -5.55 12.95
C ALA A 66 -5.68 -6.92 12.48
N HIS A 67 -6.15 -6.96 11.24
CA HIS A 67 -6.72 -8.14 10.64
C HIS A 67 -6.05 -8.47 9.32
N LEU A 68 -6.04 -9.76 9.01
CA LEU A 68 -5.50 -10.31 7.79
C LEU A 68 -6.56 -11.22 7.15
N VAL A 69 -6.85 -10.97 5.88
CA VAL A 69 -7.88 -11.64 5.12
C VAL A 69 -7.23 -12.30 3.90
N VAL A 70 -7.29 -13.62 3.86
CA VAL A 70 -6.93 -14.42 2.69
C VAL A 70 -8.19 -14.62 1.85
N GLN A 71 -8.15 -14.20 0.58
CA GLN A 71 -9.29 -14.33 -0.33
C GLN A 71 -9.47 -15.79 -0.78
N ASP A 72 -8.36 -16.47 -1.06
CA ASP A 72 -8.30 -17.84 -1.54
C ASP A 72 -7.06 -18.56 -0.96
N TRP A 73 -7.31 -19.63 -0.20
CA TRP A 73 -6.26 -20.41 0.46
C TRP A 73 -5.50 -21.36 -0.48
N ASP A 74 -6.03 -21.60 -1.68
CA ASP A 74 -5.36 -22.42 -2.70
C ASP A 74 -4.34 -21.60 -3.53
N ARG A 75 -4.32 -20.28 -3.33
CA ARG A 75 -3.41 -19.32 -3.99
C ARG A 75 -2.27 -18.89 -3.08
N SER A 76 -1.16 -18.45 -3.68
CA SER A 76 -0.05 -17.91 -2.90
C SER A 76 -0.46 -16.62 -2.19
N LEU A 77 0.04 -16.39 -0.98
CA LEU A 77 -0.14 -15.11 -0.27
C LEU A 77 0.51 -13.92 -1.00
N GLN A 78 1.46 -14.21 -1.89
CA GLN A 78 2.14 -13.23 -2.73
C GLN A 78 1.39 -12.95 -4.04
N ASP A 79 0.36 -13.73 -4.36
CA ASP A 79 -0.42 -13.48 -5.57
C ASP A 79 -1.18 -12.16 -5.41
N SER A 80 -1.19 -11.37 -6.48
CA SER A 80 -1.95 -10.11 -6.55
C SER A 80 -3.35 -10.29 -5.99
N GLN A 81 -3.71 -9.37 -5.08
CA GLN A 81 -5.02 -9.30 -4.40
C GLN A 81 -5.40 -10.50 -3.53
N ASN A 82 -4.56 -11.51 -3.33
CA ASN A 82 -4.98 -12.68 -2.54
C ASN A 82 -4.95 -12.42 -1.03
N LEU A 83 -3.99 -11.61 -0.58
CA LEU A 83 -3.84 -11.24 0.82
C LEU A 83 -4.17 -9.77 0.99
N CYS A 84 -5.07 -9.46 1.92
CA CYS A 84 -5.37 -8.10 2.33
C CYS A 84 -5.21 -7.98 3.85
N SER A 85 -4.80 -6.82 4.29
CA SER A 85 -4.73 -6.48 5.71
C SER A 85 -5.50 -5.21 5.94
N PHE A 86 -6.17 -5.11 7.07
CA PHE A 86 -6.73 -3.85 7.52
C PHE A 86 -6.49 -3.64 9.00
N PHE A 87 -6.49 -2.38 9.39
CA PHE A 87 -6.22 -1.94 10.74
C PHE A 87 -7.17 -0.81 11.12
N ILE A 88 -7.80 -0.93 12.29
CA ILE A 88 -8.69 0.11 12.86
C ILE A 88 -7.96 0.79 14.04
N PRO A 89 -7.01 1.72 13.78
CA PRO A 89 -6.18 2.29 14.84
C PRO A 89 -6.96 3.03 15.92
N SER A 90 -8.14 3.55 15.55
CA SER A 90 -9.04 4.27 16.46
C SER A 90 -9.73 3.35 17.50
N ILE A 91 -9.54 2.03 17.43
CA ILE A 91 -9.84 1.15 18.56
C ILE A 91 -8.86 1.41 19.70
N LEU A 92 -7.56 1.54 19.41
CA LEU A 92 -6.49 1.75 20.39
C LEU A 92 -6.33 3.21 20.80
N ASP A 93 -6.42 4.14 19.85
CA ASP A 93 -6.25 5.57 20.09
C ASP A 93 -7.49 6.35 19.65
N LYS A 94 -8.33 6.69 20.64
CA LYS A 94 -9.59 7.43 20.43
C LYS A 94 -9.37 8.88 19.99
N THR A 95 -8.13 9.40 19.98
CA THR A 95 -7.84 10.77 19.53
C THR A 95 -7.71 10.90 18.01
N LEU A 96 -7.63 9.77 17.29
CA LEU A 96 -7.43 9.74 15.83
C LEU A 96 -8.66 10.14 15.02
N CYS A 97 -9.84 10.13 15.64
CA CYS A 97 -11.09 10.51 14.98
C CYS A 97 -12.09 11.08 16.00
N PRO A 98 -13.14 11.80 15.55
CA PRO A 98 -14.22 12.25 16.43
C PRO A 98 -14.92 11.09 17.16
N PRO A 99 -15.59 11.36 18.29
CA PRO A 99 -16.45 10.37 18.96
C PRO A 99 -17.49 9.79 18.01
N GLY A 100 -17.74 8.48 18.12
CA GLY A 100 -18.69 7.76 17.26
C GLY A 100 -18.16 7.44 15.85
N LYS A 101 -16.89 7.75 15.54
CA LYS A 101 -16.26 7.44 14.25
C LYS A 101 -15.13 6.44 14.40
N HIS A 102 -14.80 5.78 13.29
CA HIS A 102 -13.58 5.00 13.16
C HIS A 102 -12.86 5.32 11.85
N VAL A 103 -11.53 5.32 11.90
CA VAL A 103 -10.66 5.31 10.72
C VAL A 103 -10.11 3.91 10.50
N ILE A 104 -10.08 3.47 9.24
CA ILE A 104 -9.60 2.14 8.82
C ILE A 104 -8.57 2.33 7.72
N HIS A 105 -7.40 1.72 7.87
CA HIS A 105 -6.41 1.60 6.80
C HIS A 105 -6.38 0.17 6.31
N VAL A 106 -6.63 -0.02 5.01
CA VAL A 106 -6.65 -1.30 4.32
C VAL A 106 -5.58 -1.32 3.24
N TYR A 107 -4.90 -2.45 3.05
CA TYR A 107 -3.90 -2.58 2.01
C TYR A 107 -3.76 -4.03 1.52
N SER A 108 -3.33 -4.19 0.27
CA SER A 108 -3.01 -5.51 -0.30
C SER A 108 -1.62 -5.97 0.11
N SER A 109 -1.30 -7.26 -0.07
CA SER A 109 0.09 -7.69 -0.14
C SER A 109 0.80 -7.11 -1.37
N GLY A 110 2.13 -7.09 -1.33
CA GLY A 110 3.02 -6.58 -2.39
C GLY A 110 3.10 -7.47 -3.63
N GLY A 111 1.95 -7.91 -4.13
CA GLY A 111 1.82 -8.80 -5.29
C GLY A 111 1.28 -8.12 -6.55
N GLU A 112 0.94 -6.83 -6.50
CA GLU A 112 0.33 -6.14 -7.65
C GLU A 112 1.35 -5.94 -8.78
N PRO A 113 1.11 -6.47 -9.99
CA PRO A 113 2.03 -6.29 -11.12
C PRO A 113 2.01 -4.84 -11.60
N TYR A 114 3.16 -4.29 -12.01
CA TYR A 114 3.26 -2.91 -12.48
C TYR A 114 2.94 -2.76 -13.98
N GLU A 115 3.13 -3.81 -14.75
CA GLU A 115 3.02 -3.83 -16.21
C GLU A 115 1.65 -3.38 -16.74
N PRO A 116 0.51 -3.66 -16.07
CA PRO A 116 -0.78 -3.08 -16.45
C PRO A 116 -0.84 -1.57 -16.22
N TRP A 117 -0.30 -1.10 -15.09
CA TRP A 117 -0.30 0.31 -14.72
C TRP A 117 0.59 1.18 -15.62
N GLU A 118 1.71 0.63 -16.09
CA GLU A 118 2.63 1.33 -17.01
C GLU A 118 1.95 1.74 -18.33
N LYS A 119 0.90 1.03 -18.73
CA LYS A 119 0.13 1.31 -19.96
C LYS A 119 -0.92 2.39 -19.77
N LEU A 120 -1.18 2.80 -18.53
CA LEU A 120 -2.20 3.77 -18.15
C LEU A 120 -1.55 5.11 -17.82
N THR A 121 -2.25 6.20 -18.15
CA THR A 121 -1.78 7.55 -17.80
C THR A 121 -2.46 8.01 -16.51
N PRO A 122 -1.71 8.34 -15.43
CA PRO A 122 -2.31 8.79 -14.17
C PRO A 122 -3.26 9.98 -14.36
N GLY A 123 -4.41 9.92 -13.69
CA GLY A 123 -5.44 10.96 -13.74
C GLY A 123 -6.39 10.90 -14.94
N THR A 124 -6.22 9.95 -15.87
CA THR A 124 -7.24 9.67 -16.89
C THR A 124 -8.40 8.86 -16.32
N GLU A 125 -9.56 8.92 -16.95
CA GLU A 125 -10.73 8.13 -16.57
C GLU A 125 -10.43 6.62 -16.56
N GLU A 126 -9.64 6.13 -17.52
CA GLU A 126 -9.24 4.73 -17.59
C GLU A 126 -8.36 4.32 -16.39
N TYR A 127 -7.40 5.16 -16.01
CA TYR A 127 -6.55 4.92 -14.85
C TYR A 127 -7.37 4.91 -13.56
N GLU A 128 -8.26 5.89 -13.38
CA GLU A 128 -9.09 5.98 -12.18
C GLU A 128 -10.14 4.85 -12.10
N ALA A 129 -10.69 4.42 -13.23
CA ALA A 129 -11.58 3.26 -13.29
C ALA A 129 -10.84 1.97 -12.93
N TYR A 130 -9.66 1.75 -13.52
CA TYR A 130 -8.81 0.62 -13.17
C TYR A 130 -8.42 0.65 -11.70
N LYS A 131 -8.02 1.81 -11.17
CA LYS A 131 -7.67 1.98 -9.75
C LYS A 131 -8.82 1.58 -8.82
N LYS A 132 -10.06 1.98 -9.14
CA LYS A 132 -11.26 1.58 -8.39
C LYS A 132 -11.48 0.06 -8.45
N GLU A 133 -11.42 -0.53 -9.64
CA GLU A 133 -11.53 -1.98 -9.82
C GLU A 133 -10.50 -2.74 -8.98
N ARG A 134 -9.24 -2.29 -9.00
CA ARG A 134 -8.14 -2.97 -8.30
C ARG A 134 -8.28 -2.95 -6.78
N VAL A 135 -9.02 -2.00 -6.20
CA VAL A 135 -9.22 -1.93 -4.74
C VAL A 135 -10.53 -2.54 -4.24
N GLU A 136 -11.39 -3.07 -5.13
CA GLU A 136 -12.60 -3.79 -4.72
C GLU A 136 -12.30 -5.00 -3.81
N VAL A 137 -11.11 -5.58 -3.90
CA VAL A 137 -10.69 -6.62 -2.95
C VAL A 137 -10.47 -6.09 -1.53
N LEU A 138 -10.05 -4.83 -1.39
CA LEU A 138 -9.83 -4.19 -0.10
C LEU A 138 -11.17 -3.90 0.59
N TRP A 139 -12.17 -3.45 -0.16
CA TRP A 139 -13.54 -3.32 0.34
C TRP A 139 -14.08 -4.66 0.84
N ARG A 140 -13.98 -5.70 0.01
CA ARG A 140 -14.41 -7.07 0.37
C ARG A 140 -13.69 -7.61 1.60
N ALA A 141 -12.44 -7.22 1.83
CA ALA A 141 -11.70 -7.62 3.02
C ALA A 141 -12.31 -7.00 4.29
N VAL A 142 -12.67 -5.72 4.27
CA VAL A 142 -13.32 -5.06 5.41
C VAL A 142 -14.74 -5.58 5.63
N GLU A 143 -15.47 -5.86 4.55
CA GLU A 143 -16.82 -6.46 4.60
C GLU A 143 -16.88 -7.81 5.31
N ARG A 144 -15.74 -8.51 5.48
CA ARG A 144 -15.67 -9.73 6.30
C ARG A 144 -15.88 -9.48 7.79
N CYS A 145 -15.57 -8.27 8.27
CA CYS A 145 -15.73 -7.88 9.68
C CYS A 145 -16.81 -6.82 9.88
N ILE A 146 -17.01 -5.93 8.91
CA ILE A 146 -18.04 -4.88 8.92
C ILE A 146 -18.85 -5.00 7.61
N PRO A 147 -19.85 -5.91 7.53
CA PRO A 147 -20.55 -6.22 6.29
C PRO A 147 -21.24 -5.02 5.63
N ASP A 148 -21.65 -4.02 6.41
CA ASP A 148 -22.32 -2.79 5.98
C ASP A 148 -21.36 -1.59 5.88
N VAL A 149 -20.04 -1.84 5.80
CA VAL A 149 -19.02 -0.75 5.83
C VAL A 149 -19.28 0.32 4.78
N ARG A 150 -19.75 -0.06 3.59
CA ARG A 150 -20.03 0.89 2.50
C ARG A 150 -21.13 1.88 2.85
N ASP A 151 -22.14 1.45 3.59
CA ASP A 151 -23.25 2.30 4.03
C ASP A 151 -22.81 3.23 5.17
N ARG A 152 -21.74 2.87 5.88
CA ARG A 152 -21.15 3.64 6.98
C ARG A 152 -20.08 4.63 6.54
N VAL A 153 -19.58 4.55 5.30
CA VAL A 153 -18.47 5.39 4.84
C VAL A 153 -18.90 6.85 4.70
N GLU A 154 -18.23 7.73 5.45
CA GLU A 154 -18.37 9.18 5.31
C GLU A 154 -17.28 9.77 4.42
N PHE A 155 -16.11 9.12 4.37
CA PHE A 155 -14.99 9.52 3.51
C PHE A 155 -14.13 8.32 3.14
N SER A 156 -13.63 8.29 1.90
CA SER A 156 -12.64 7.30 1.48
C SER A 156 -11.61 7.89 0.52
N ILE A 157 -10.40 7.35 0.55
CA ILE A 157 -9.35 7.64 -0.43
C ILE A 157 -8.60 6.36 -0.78
N ILE A 158 -8.38 6.19 -2.08
CA ILE A 158 -7.62 5.10 -2.71
C ILE A 158 -6.24 5.64 -3.08
#